data_AF-A0A6A4V338-F1
#
_entry.id   AF-A0A6A4V338-F1
#
_cell.length_a   1.000
_cell.length_b   1.000
_cell.length_c   1.000
_cell.angle_alpha   90.00
_cell.angle_beta   90.00
_cell.angle_gamma   90.00
#
_symmetry.space_group_name_H-M   'P 1'
#
loop_
_entity.id
_entity.type
_entity.pdbx_description
1 polymer ?
#
loop_
_entity_poly.entity_id
_entity_poly.type
_entity_poly.pdbx_seq_one_letter_code
_entity_poly.pdbx_strand_id
1 'polypeptide(L)'
;MFDLNNIITRYFTLSINNTQLEVEPPRVKTLKKLIAVQKSEDYDAFIEVMSEVLSKNRQNKKITVEMLDGIDVDVLNEISVQYFTWLSEVKNNPNL
;
A
#
# COMPACT_ATOMS: atom_id res chain seq x y z
N MET A 1 -23.04 2.67 -23.95
CA MET A 1 -21.74 2.04 -24.23
C MET A 1 -20.87 2.28 -23.00
N PHE A 2 -20.29 1.24 -22.41
CA PHE A 2 -19.39 1.37 -21.25
C PHE A 2 -18.04 1.88 -21.76
N ASP A 3 -17.64 3.09 -21.35
CA ASP A 3 -16.42 3.75 -21.81
C ASP A 3 -15.34 3.65 -20.73
N LEU A 4 -14.26 2.93 -21.03
CA LEU A 4 -13.13 2.69 -20.14
C LEU A 4 -12.34 3.98 -19.84
N ASN A 5 -12.47 5.02 -20.67
CA ASN A 5 -11.78 6.30 -20.48
C ASN A 5 -12.24 7.07 -19.24
N ASN A 6 -13.41 6.74 -18.67
CA ASN A 6 -13.93 7.36 -17.45
C ASN A 6 -13.56 6.58 -16.17
N ILE A 7 -12.79 5.48 -16.26
CA ILE A 7 -12.33 4.75 -15.07
C ILE A 7 -11.04 5.41 -14.57
N ILE A 8 -11.18 6.20 -13.51
CA ILE A 8 -10.04 6.81 -12.84
C ILE A 8 -9.35 5.71 -12.02
N THR A 9 -8.23 5.22 -12.54
CA THR A 9 -7.38 4.25 -11.83
C THR A 9 -6.69 4.98 -10.68
N ARG A 10 -7.13 4.70 -9.45
CA ARG A 10 -6.56 5.32 -8.26
C ARG A 10 -5.34 4.53 -7.81
N TYR A 11 -4.23 5.25 -7.67
CA TYR A 11 -2.99 4.70 -7.14
C TYR A 11 -2.54 5.53 -5.94
N PHE A 12 -2.01 4.83 -4.94
CA PHE A 12 -1.28 5.45 -3.85
C PHE A 12 0.14 5.70 -4.31
N THR A 13 0.53 6.95 -4.42
CA THR A 13 1.87 7.33 -4.89
C THR A 13 2.78 7.55 -3.71
N LEU A 14 3.92 6.87 -3.69
CA LEU A 14 4.95 7.05 -2.66
C LEU A 14 6.35 6.93 -3.28
N SER A 15 7.37 7.44 -2.60
CA SER A 15 8.77 7.29 -3.02
C SER A 15 9.59 6.67 -1.90
N ILE A 16 10.24 5.53 -2.18
CA ILE A 16 11.16 4.84 -1.27
C ILE A 16 12.50 4.70 -1.98
N ASN A 17 13.60 5.16 -1.36
CA ASN A 17 14.97 5.00 -1.89
C ASN A 17 15.09 5.42 -3.37
N ASN A 18 14.62 6.63 -3.71
CA ASN A 18 14.56 7.19 -5.06
C ASN A 18 13.73 6.37 -6.08
N THR A 19 12.97 5.38 -5.63
CA THR A 19 12.00 4.65 -6.44
C THR A 19 10.61 5.20 -6.18
N GLN A 20 9.99 5.79 -7.20
CA GLN A 20 8.58 6.13 -7.18
C GLN A 20 7.73 4.88 -7.44
N LEU A 21 6.76 4.62 -6.57
CA LEU A 21 5.82 3.51 -6.66
C LEU A 21 4.39 4.05 -6.73
N GLU A 22 3.61 3.49 -7.66
CA GLU A 22 2.18 3.70 -7.77
C GLU A 22 1.48 2.40 -7.32
N VAL A 23 1.09 2.35 -6.05
CA VAL A 23 0.54 1.16 -5.40
C VAL A 23 -0.97 1.09 -5.62
N GLU A 24 -1.45 -0.08 -5.99
CA GLU A 24 -2.86 -0.35 -6.19
C GLU A 24 -3.62 -0.49 -4.86
N PRO A 25 -4.96 -0.35 -4.87
CA PRO A 25 -5.76 -0.69 -3.71
C PRO A 25 -5.60 -2.20 -3.39
N PRO A 26 -5.52 -2.58 -2.10
CA PRO A 26 -5.24 -3.95 -1.72
C PRO A 26 -6.53 -4.77 -1.84
N ARG A 27 -6.39 -6.10 -1.88
CA ARG A 27 -7.56 -6.96 -1.70
C ARG A 27 -8.03 -6.86 -0.24
N VAL A 28 -9.33 -7.06 0.00
CA VAL A 28 -9.91 -7.08 1.37
C VAL A 28 -9.15 -8.02 2.31
N LYS A 29 -8.67 -9.17 1.82
CA LYS A 29 -7.86 -10.10 2.60
C LYS A 29 -6.53 -9.48 3.09
N THR A 30 -5.80 -8.81 2.20
CA THR A 30 -4.53 -8.14 2.52
C THR A 30 -4.77 -6.96 3.47
N LEU A 31 -5.85 -6.21 3.27
CA LEU A 31 -6.23 -5.13 4.18
C LEU A 31 -6.49 -5.63 5.61
N LYS A 32 -7.24 -6.74 5.76
CA LYS A 32 -7.48 -7.37 7.06
C LYS A 32 -6.19 -7.84 7.72
N LYS A 33 -5.27 -8.43 6.95
CA LYS A 33 -3.94 -8.82 7.45
C LYS A 33 -3.19 -7.60 8.00
N LEU A 34 -3.10 -6.52 7.22
CA LEU A 34 -2.37 -5.29 7.59
C LEU A 34 -2.89 -4.70 8.91
N ILE A 35 -4.21 -4.61 9.07
CA ILE A 35 -4.85 -4.14 10.31
C ILE A 35 -4.53 -5.06 11.50
N ALA A 36 -4.45 -6.38 11.28
CA ALA A 36 -4.16 -7.34 12.33
C ALA A 36 -2.71 -7.22 12.82
N VAL A 37 -1.74 -7.17 11.88
CA VAL A 37 -0.31 -7.09 12.22
C VAL A 37 0.07 -5.74 12.83
N GLN A 38 -0.58 -4.64 12.40
CA GLN A 38 -0.35 -3.32 13.00
C GLN A 38 -0.77 -3.25 14.47
N LYS A 39 -1.72 -4.09 14.90
CA LYS A 39 -2.19 -4.16 16.30
C LYS A 39 -1.42 -5.13 17.16
N SER A 40 -0.71 -6.09 16.56
CA SER A 40 -0.01 -7.15 17.30
C SER A 40 1.41 -6.76 17.69
N GLU A 41 1.91 -5.59 17.27
CA GLU A 41 3.29 -5.14 17.47
C GLU A 41 4.35 -6.15 16.98
N ASP A 42 3.94 -7.05 16.07
CA ASP A 42 4.80 -8.03 15.42
C ASP A 42 5.43 -7.37 14.19
N TYR A 43 6.61 -6.79 14.39
CA TYR A 43 7.29 -5.99 13.38
C TYR A 43 7.70 -6.80 12.15
N ASP A 44 8.15 -8.05 12.34
CA ASP A 44 8.54 -8.92 11.22
C ASP A 44 7.31 -9.23 10.36
N ALA A 45 6.19 -9.60 10.98
CA ALA A 45 4.94 -9.82 10.27
C ALA A 45 4.40 -8.54 9.61
N PHE A 46 4.61 -7.37 10.23
CA PHE A 46 4.24 -6.08 9.64
C PHE A 46 5.06 -5.78 8.38
N ILE A 47 6.38 -5.97 8.41
CA ILE A 47 7.25 -5.78 7.24
C ILE A 47 6.86 -6.75 6.12
N GLU A 48 6.58 -8.02 6.44
CA GLU A 48 6.11 -8.99 5.45
C GLU A 48 4.84 -8.51 4.73
N VAL A 49 3.82 -8.09 5.49
CA VAL A 49 2.56 -7.62 4.91
C VAL A 49 2.75 -6.32 4.14
N MET A 50 3.59 -5.40 4.61
CA MET A 50 3.93 -4.19 3.88
C MET A 50 4.64 -4.51 2.55
N SER A 51 5.51 -5.51 2.52
CA SER A 51 6.14 -5.97 1.28
C SER A 51 5.11 -6.53 0.28
N GLU A 52 4.09 -7.28 0.75
CA GLU A 52 2.97 -7.76 -0.06
C GLU A 52 2.15 -6.59 -0.64
N VAL A 53 1.86 -5.58 0.19
CA VAL A 53 1.07 -4.40 -0.20
C VAL A 53 1.82 -3.57 -1.25
N LEU A 54 3.06 -3.20 -0.96
CA LEU A 54 3.86 -2.34 -1.83
C LEU A 54 4.27 -3.04 -3.13
N SER A 55 4.43 -4.36 -3.13
CA SER A 55 4.65 -5.16 -4.36
C SER A 55 3.49 -5.12 -5.33
N LYS A 56 2.29 -4.74 -4.87
CA LYS A 56 1.13 -4.57 -5.73
C LYS A 56 1.13 -3.16 -6.34
N ASN A 57 2.12 -2.90 -7.19
CA ASN A 57 2.32 -1.62 -7.86
C ASN A 57 2.29 -1.75 -9.38
N ARG A 58 1.97 -0.64 -10.05
CA ARG A 58 1.87 -0.56 -11.52
C ARG A 58 3.22 -0.76 -12.22
N GLN A 59 4.32 -0.46 -11.54
CA GLN A 59 5.67 -0.67 -12.05
C GLN A 59 6.05 -2.16 -12.10
N ASN A 60 5.22 -3.07 -11.59
CA ASN A 60 5.49 -4.51 -11.45
C ASN A 60 6.79 -4.79 -10.68
N LYS A 61 7.20 -3.87 -9.80
CA LYS A 61 8.42 -4.00 -9.01
C LYS A 61 8.12 -4.85 -7.78
N LYS A 62 8.83 -5.96 -7.62
CA LYS A 62 8.77 -6.74 -6.38
C LYS A 62 9.47 -5.98 -5.26
N ILE A 63 8.74 -5.69 -4.19
CA ILE A 63 9.28 -5.12 -2.96
C ILE A 63 9.49 -6.27 -1.98
N THR A 64 10.73 -6.52 -1.60
CA THR A 64 11.07 -7.62 -0.69
C THR A 64 11.20 -7.12 0.75
N VAL A 65 11.15 -8.05 1.71
CA VAL A 65 11.33 -7.75 3.14
C VAL A 65 12.67 -7.06 3.37
N GLU A 66 13.74 -7.53 2.73
CA GLU A 66 15.09 -6.98 2.89
C GLU A 66 15.20 -5.53 2.39
N MET A 67 14.37 -5.13 1.41
CA MET A 67 14.32 -3.73 0.97
C MET A 67 13.66 -2.80 2.00
N LEU A 68 12.79 -3.35 2.85
CA LEU A 68 12.05 -2.64 3.88
C LEU A 68 12.72 -2.74 5.26
N ASP A 69 13.52 -3.77 5.50
CA ASP A 69 14.24 -4.02 6.75
C ASP A 69 15.25 -2.91 7.09
N GLY A 70 15.75 -2.20 6.07
CA GLY A 70 16.58 -1.00 6.24
C GLY A 70 15.81 0.30 6.46
N ILE A 71 14.48 0.26 6.49
CA ILE A 71 13.62 1.42 6.71
C ILE A 71 13.18 1.44 8.17
N ASP A 72 13.21 2.62 8.78
CA ASP A 72 12.71 2.81 10.14
C ASP A 72 11.24 2.36 10.25
N VAL A 73 10.94 1.61 11.30
CA VAL A 73 9.60 1.11 11.61
C VAL A 73 8.59 2.25 11.71
N ASP A 74 8.99 3.40 12.26
CA ASP A 74 8.11 4.58 12.34
C ASP A 74 7.73 5.09 10.94
N VAL A 75 8.67 5.05 10.00
CA VAL A 75 8.42 5.43 8.60
C VAL A 75 7.49 4.41 7.93
N LEU A 76 7.68 3.12 8.15
CA LEU A 76 6.79 2.08 7.62
C LEU A 76 5.37 2.21 8.19
N ASN A 77 5.25 2.54 9.47
CA ASN A 77 3.97 2.78 10.11
C ASN A 77 3.27 4.01 9.49
N GLU A 78 3.99 5.11 9.29
CA GLU A 78 3.45 6.29 8.62
C GLU A 78 2.97 5.98 7.18
N ILE A 79 3.74 5.20 6.41
CA ILE A 79 3.31 4.74 5.07
C ILE A 79 1.99 3.97 5.16
N SER A 80 1.84 3.08 6.16
CA SER A 80 0.61 2.33 6.34
C SER A 80 -0.58 3.24 6.67
N VAL A 81 -0.39 4.25 7.52
CA VAL A 81 -1.43 5.23 7.88
C VAL A 81 -1.84 6.05 6.66
N GLN A 82 -0.89 6.58 5.90
CA GLN A 82 -1.15 7.33 4.67
C GLN A 82 -1.89 6.47 3.63
N TYR A 83 -1.52 5.20 3.52
CA TYR A 83 -2.20 4.25 2.65
C TYR A 83 -3.65 4.02 3.08
N PHE A 84 -3.94 3.88 4.37
CA PHE A 84 -5.31 3.78 4.88
C PHE A 84 -6.12 5.05 4.65
N THR A 85 -5.52 6.22 4.86
CA THR A 85 -6.15 7.52 4.60
C THR A 85 -6.58 7.61 3.13
N TRP A 86 -5.66 7.36 2.21
CA TRP A 86 -5.95 7.32 0.77
C TRP A 86 -7.05 6.30 0.43
N LEU A 87 -7.01 5.09 1.01
CA LEU A 87 -8.05 4.08 0.79
C LEU A 87 -9.44 4.56 1.25
N SER A 88 -9.50 5.32 2.34
CA SER A 88 -10.74 5.87 2.86
C SER A 88 -11.31 6.93 1.91
N GLU A 89 -10.47 7.80 1.35
CA GLU A 89 -10.84 8.83 0.37
C GLU A 89 -11.33 8.19 -0.94
N VAL A 90 -10.59 7.20 -1.44
CA VAL A 90 -10.92 6.39 -2.61
C VAL A 90 -12.29 5.73 -2.44
N LYS A 91 -12.54 5.10 -1.29
CA LYS A 91 -13.80 4.40 -1.02
C LYS A 91 -14.98 5.37 -0.91
N ASN A 92 -14.75 6.56 -0.35
CA ASN A 92 -15.79 7.56 -0.13
C ASN A 92 -16.11 8.37 -1.38
N ASN A 93 -15.25 8.33 -2.41
CA ASN A 93 -15.46 9.09 -3.63
C ASN A 93 -15.24 8.22 -4.86
N PRO A 94 -16.17 7.30 -5.21
CA PRO A 94 -16.05 6.42 -6.37
C PRO A 94 -15.94 7.14 -7.74
N ASN A 95 -16.13 8.47 -7.80
CA ASN A 95 -16.02 9.28 -9.02
C ASN A 95 -14.94 10.39 -8.98
N LEU A 96 -14.01 10.39 -8.01
CA LEU A 96 -12.81 11.23 -8.12
C LEU A 96 -11.83 10.68 -9.15
#